data_AF-A0A0S7WEJ5-F1
#
_entry.id   AF-A0A0S7WEJ5-F1
#
_cell.length_a   1.000
_cell.length_b   1.000
_cell.length_c   1.000
_cell.angle_alpha   90.00
_cell.angle_beta   90.00
_cell.angle_gamma   90.00
#
_symmetry.space_group_name_H-M   'P 1'
#
loop_
_entity.id
_entity.type
_entity.pdbx_description
1 polymer ?
#
loop_
_entity_poly.entity_id
_entity_poly.type
_entity_poly.pdbx_seq_one_letter_code
_entity_poly.pdbx_strand_id
1 'polypeptide(L)'
;AGDYGGQFLGWGGIYTLADTGPGVMVDDSSGIAMSYSQDPGDVVASDDLLADNALGLGAPGVHGAIYVRDDADETMFEFTASNGLLTLGGPGDDGDLYIRDNADGLTFKVDGQTGDVSTDGGYHCGPNFTCGVFGCTETDLDPCLSDNSPADFAEILPAQEGLEPGDVLVVALDGTLARSSESHQPTVVGVYSTRPSYVGSAYRLGQPGYVPLAVVGIVPVKASAENGSIQPGDLLVASATPGHAMKADPNPPQGTVIGKALGALEERTGIIEVLVMLQ
;
A
#
# COMPACT_ATOMS: atom_id res chain seq x y z
N ALA A 1 -1.75 -53.33 -56.46
CA ALA A 1 -0.52 -54.13 -56.50
C ALA A 1 0.58 -53.31 -55.84
N GLY A 2 1.09 -53.78 -54.71
CA GLY A 2 2.08 -53.07 -53.90
C GLY A 2 2.00 -53.52 -52.45
N ASP A 3 2.18 -54.82 -52.24
CA ASP A 3 2.43 -55.38 -50.92
C ASP A 3 3.92 -55.12 -50.62
N TYR A 4 4.20 -54.35 -49.57
CA TYR A 4 5.53 -54.23 -48.98
C TYR A 4 5.42 -54.66 -47.52
N GLY A 5 5.68 -55.94 -47.29
CA GLY A 5 5.86 -56.49 -45.95
C GLY A 5 7.08 -55.87 -45.27
N GLY A 6 6.85 -55.31 -44.09
CA GLY A 6 7.88 -55.09 -43.06
C GLY A 6 7.73 -56.17 -42.00
N GLN A 7 8.78 -56.97 -41.78
CA GLN A 7 8.82 -57.98 -40.72
C GLN A 7 8.89 -57.31 -39.35
N PHE A 8 8.02 -57.73 -38.43
CA PHE A 8 8.02 -57.36 -37.01
C PHE A 8 9.07 -58.16 -36.25
N LEU A 9 10.19 -57.54 -35.87
CA LEU A 9 11.18 -58.11 -34.96
C LEU A 9 11.81 -57.02 -34.09
N GLY A 10 11.41 -56.96 -32.81
CA GLY A 10 12.06 -56.13 -31.80
C GLY A 10 11.21 -56.01 -30.54
N TRP A 11 11.69 -56.52 -29.41
CA TRP A 11 11.03 -56.44 -28.11
C TRP A 11 11.26 -55.05 -27.49
N GLY A 12 10.16 -54.39 -27.06
CA GLY A 12 10.20 -53.22 -26.17
C GLY A 12 10.15 -51.86 -26.87
N GLY A 13 8.96 -51.47 -27.33
CA GLY A 13 8.66 -50.10 -27.74
C GLY A 13 7.15 -49.96 -27.98
N ILE A 14 6.49 -49.08 -27.22
CA ILE A 14 5.08 -48.73 -27.41
C ILE A 14 5.00 -47.77 -28.60
N TYR A 15 4.10 -48.06 -29.54
CA TYR A 15 3.71 -47.17 -30.62
C TYR A 15 2.26 -46.74 -30.40
N THR A 16 1.96 -45.44 -30.46
CA THR A 16 0.59 -44.93 -30.56
C THR A 16 0.32 -44.38 -31.95
N LEU A 17 -0.83 -44.78 -32.50
CA LEU A 17 -1.45 -44.23 -33.71
C LEU A 17 -2.30 -43.03 -33.29
N ALA A 18 -2.09 -41.88 -33.92
CA ALA A 18 -3.00 -40.75 -33.80
C ALA A 18 -4.25 -41.03 -34.65
N ASP A 19 -5.41 -41.19 -34.01
CA ASP A 19 -6.70 -41.07 -34.69
C ASP A 19 -7.06 -39.57 -34.75
N THR A 20 -6.66 -38.91 -35.83
CA THR A 20 -7.14 -37.59 -36.28
C THR A 20 -6.78 -36.30 -35.49
N GLY A 21 -5.66 -36.24 -34.75
CA GLY A 21 -5.12 -34.95 -34.24
C GLY A 21 -3.64 -35.01 -33.82
N PRO A 22 -2.88 -33.89 -33.80
CA PRO A 22 -1.47 -33.90 -33.39
C PRO A 22 -1.30 -33.93 -31.86
N GLY A 23 -0.61 -34.96 -31.38
CA GLY A 23 -0.12 -35.10 -30.00
C GLY A 23 0.74 -36.36 -29.88
N VAL A 24 1.92 -36.25 -29.26
CA VAL A 24 2.84 -37.38 -28.99
C VAL A 24 3.15 -37.39 -27.51
N MET A 25 2.88 -38.52 -26.85
CA MET A 25 3.41 -38.85 -25.52
C MET A 25 4.66 -39.71 -25.70
N VAL A 26 5.77 -39.32 -25.05
CA VAL A 26 6.94 -40.18 -24.90
C VAL A 26 7.14 -40.44 -23.41
N ASP A 27 6.96 -41.70 -23.03
CA ASP A 27 7.28 -42.23 -21.71
C ASP A 27 8.67 -42.86 -21.79
N ASP A 28 9.64 -42.29 -21.08
CA ASP A 28 10.88 -43.00 -20.73
C ASP A 28 10.80 -43.38 -19.25
N SER A 29 11.42 -44.50 -18.92
CA SER A 29 11.67 -45.05 -17.59
C SER A 29 12.26 -44.09 -16.54
N SER A 30 12.49 -42.83 -16.90
CA SER A 30 13.01 -41.76 -16.04
C SER A 30 12.18 -40.46 -16.00
N GLY A 31 11.04 -40.37 -16.71
CA GLY A 31 10.09 -39.24 -16.62
C GLY A 31 9.51 -38.75 -17.95
N ILE A 32 8.39 -38.04 -17.88
CA ILE A 32 7.62 -37.51 -19.03
C ILE A 32 8.23 -36.17 -19.49
N ALA A 33 8.66 -36.07 -20.75
CA ALA A 33 9.07 -34.82 -21.38
C ALA A 33 8.26 -34.59 -22.67
N MET A 34 7.55 -33.46 -22.74
CA MET A 34 6.77 -33.05 -23.93
C MET A 34 7.45 -31.83 -24.60
N SER A 35 7.63 -31.87 -25.91
CA SER A 35 7.99 -30.71 -26.74
C SER A 35 7.37 -30.83 -28.13
N TYR A 36 6.63 -29.80 -28.56
CA TYR A 36 6.38 -29.51 -29.98
C TYR A 36 6.19 -28.01 -30.20
N SER A 37 6.65 -27.51 -31.35
CA SER A 37 6.47 -26.13 -31.85
C SER A 37 5.99 -26.19 -33.30
N GLN A 38 4.84 -25.54 -33.58
CA GLN A 38 4.57 -24.55 -34.65
C GLN A 38 3.22 -23.81 -34.37
N ASP A 39 2.95 -23.47 -33.09
CA ASP A 39 1.77 -22.80 -32.47
C ASP A 39 0.35 -23.42 -32.64
N PRO A 40 -0.60 -23.26 -31.68
CA PRO A 40 -0.53 -22.68 -30.33
C PRO A 40 -0.52 -23.74 -29.20
N GLY A 41 -0.03 -23.34 -28.03
CA GLY A 41 0.25 -24.18 -26.87
C GLY A 41 -0.95 -24.48 -25.97
N ASP A 42 -0.97 -25.73 -25.50
CA ASP A 42 -1.49 -26.14 -24.19
C ASP A 42 -0.57 -27.26 -23.69
N VAL A 43 -0.02 -27.10 -22.48
CA VAL A 43 0.72 -28.16 -21.77
C VAL A 43 -0.17 -28.66 -20.64
N VAL A 44 -0.78 -29.83 -20.81
CA VAL A 44 -1.57 -30.49 -19.78
C VAL A 44 -0.69 -31.51 -19.06
N ALA A 45 -0.32 -31.22 -17.82
CA ALA A 45 0.29 -32.20 -16.90
C ALA A 45 -0.78 -32.70 -15.93
N SER A 46 -1.03 -34.01 -15.94
CA SER A 46 -1.97 -34.72 -15.08
C SER A 46 -1.44 -36.13 -14.84
N ASP A 47 -1.31 -36.56 -13.58
CA ASP A 47 -1.29 -37.98 -13.23
C ASP A 47 -1.93 -38.25 -11.85
N ASP A 48 -2.45 -39.47 -11.73
CA ASP A 48 -3.42 -40.01 -10.78
C ASP A 48 -2.77 -40.65 -9.54
N LEU A 49 -3.56 -40.66 -8.46
CA LEU A 49 -3.46 -41.44 -7.22
C LEU A 49 -2.46 -41.01 -6.14
N LEU A 50 -3.10 -40.44 -5.09
CA LEU A 50 -2.74 -40.36 -3.67
C LEU A 50 -2.13 -39.03 -3.20
N ALA A 51 -3.06 -38.08 -2.99
CA ALA A 51 -2.98 -36.96 -2.05
C ALA A 51 -1.76 -36.04 -2.19
N ASP A 52 -1.67 -35.36 -3.33
CA ASP A 52 -1.61 -33.90 -3.45
C ASP A 52 -1.41 -33.58 -4.94
N ASN A 53 -2.31 -32.79 -5.53
CA ASN A 53 -2.22 -32.41 -6.94
C ASN A 53 -1.09 -31.39 -7.11
N ALA A 54 0.13 -31.84 -7.44
CA ALA A 54 1.29 -30.98 -7.59
C ALA A 54 1.96 -31.18 -8.96
N LEU A 55 2.28 -30.07 -9.63
CA LEU A 55 3.18 -30.07 -10.77
C LEU A 55 4.62 -30.11 -10.25
N GLY A 56 5.25 -31.29 -10.31
CA GLY A 56 6.66 -31.46 -9.96
C GLY A 56 7.58 -31.09 -11.13
N LEU A 57 8.47 -30.12 -10.93
CA LEU A 57 9.51 -29.76 -11.89
C LEU A 57 10.88 -29.92 -11.23
N GLY A 58 11.71 -30.80 -11.78
CA GLY A 58 13.03 -31.15 -11.24
C GLY A 58 13.07 -32.52 -10.57
N ALA A 59 14.28 -32.97 -10.23
CA ALA A 59 14.57 -34.27 -9.61
C ALA A 59 15.85 -34.16 -8.76
N PRO A 60 16.22 -35.15 -7.93
CA PRO A 60 17.50 -35.13 -7.21
C PRO A 60 18.68 -34.87 -8.17
N GLY A 61 19.38 -33.74 -7.97
CA GLY A 61 20.50 -33.31 -8.82
C GLY A 61 20.11 -32.55 -10.10
N VAL A 62 18.82 -32.30 -10.34
CA VAL A 62 18.30 -31.58 -11.52
C VAL A 62 17.30 -30.52 -11.07
N HIS A 63 17.55 -29.26 -11.42
CA HIS A 63 16.63 -28.16 -11.10
C HIS A 63 15.48 -28.10 -12.10
N GLY A 64 14.25 -27.95 -11.59
CA GLY A 64 13.11 -27.60 -12.42
C GLY A 64 13.07 -26.11 -12.72
N ALA A 65 12.44 -25.76 -13.83
CA ALA A 65 12.17 -24.38 -14.18
C ALA A 65 10.87 -24.24 -14.98
N ILE A 66 10.20 -23.10 -14.81
CA ILE A 66 9.10 -22.64 -15.66
C ILE A 66 9.60 -21.39 -16.38
N TYR A 67 9.46 -21.36 -17.69
CA TYR A 67 9.75 -20.20 -18.53
C TYR A 67 8.51 -19.87 -19.34
N VAL A 68 8.07 -18.61 -19.31
CA VAL A 68 7.14 -18.05 -20.30
C VAL A 68 7.94 -17.04 -21.11
N ARG A 69 7.87 -17.12 -22.44
CA ARG A 69 8.59 -16.22 -23.34
C ARG A 69 7.62 -15.44 -24.23
N ASP A 70 8.03 -14.26 -24.68
CA ASP A 70 7.31 -13.46 -25.67
C ASP A 70 7.59 -13.93 -27.12
N ASP A 71 7.09 -13.19 -28.10
CA ASP A 71 7.30 -13.48 -29.54
C ASP A 71 8.69 -13.10 -30.06
N ALA A 72 9.50 -12.42 -29.25
CA ALA A 72 10.91 -12.13 -29.48
C ALA A 72 11.87 -13.17 -28.86
N ASP A 73 11.32 -14.23 -28.21
CA ASP A 73 12.04 -15.26 -27.45
C ASP A 73 12.69 -14.75 -26.16
N GLU A 74 12.21 -13.62 -25.62
CA GLU A 74 12.62 -13.06 -24.33
C GLU A 74 11.82 -13.68 -23.19
N THR A 75 12.45 -13.94 -22.04
CA THR A 75 11.79 -14.59 -20.89
C THR A 75 11.05 -13.57 -20.04
N MET A 76 9.74 -13.77 -19.92
CA MET A 76 8.78 -12.88 -19.26
C MET A 76 8.30 -13.36 -17.90
N PHE A 77 8.33 -14.67 -17.69
CA PHE A 77 8.12 -15.31 -16.40
C PHE A 77 9.16 -16.40 -16.26
N GLU A 78 9.96 -16.35 -15.20
CA GLU A 78 10.92 -17.39 -14.87
C GLU A 78 10.72 -17.79 -13.41
N PHE A 79 10.55 -19.08 -13.16
CA PHE A 79 10.70 -19.65 -11.83
C PHE A 79 11.69 -20.80 -11.89
N THR A 80 12.85 -20.70 -11.23
CA THR A 80 13.83 -21.79 -11.23
C THR A 80 14.19 -22.27 -9.83
N ALA A 81 14.28 -23.60 -9.67
CA ALA A 81 14.69 -24.24 -8.43
C ALA A 81 16.22 -24.22 -8.20
N SER A 82 17.00 -23.65 -9.13
CA SER A 82 18.46 -23.57 -9.02
C SER A 82 18.92 -22.47 -8.06
N ASN A 83 18.16 -21.37 -8.03
CA ASN A 83 18.41 -20.18 -7.22
C ASN A 83 17.19 -19.75 -6.41
N GLY A 84 16.01 -20.37 -6.62
CA GLY A 84 14.76 -19.99 -5.97
C GLY A 84 14.25 -18.61 -6.42
N LEU A 85 14.67 -18.15 -7.60
CA LEU A 85 14.33 -16.84 -8.14
C LEU A 85 13.01 -16.91 -8.91
N LEU A 86 12.14 -15.93 -8.67
CA LEU A 86 11.00 -15.59 -9.49
C LEU A 86 11.33 -14.27 -10.24
N THR A 87 11.41 -14.32 -11.56
CA THR A 87 11.59 -13.15 -12.43
C THR A 87 10.28 -12.88 -13.16
N LEU A 88 9.78 -11.64 -13.11
CA LEU A 88 8.62 -11.16 -13.86
C LEU A 88 9.09 -9.97 -14.70
N GLY A 89 8.71 -9.92 -15.98
CA GLY A 89 9.09 -8.84 -16.89
C GLY A 89 10.38 -9.11 -17.67
N GLY A 90 10.58 -8.33 -18.73
CA GLY A 90 11.69 -8.46 -19.69
C GLY A 90 11.87 -7.18 -20.51
N PRO A 91 12.88 -7.08 -21.38
CA PRO A 91 13.09 -5.90 -22.22
C PRO A 91 11.89 -5.49 -23.10
N GLY A 92 11.08 -4.56 -22.59
CA GLY A 92 9.92 -4.01 -23.31
C GLY A 92 8.56 -4.42 -22.74
N ASP A 93 8.55 -5.28 -21.73
CA ASP A 93 7.35 -5.79 -21.09
C ASP A 93 7.46 -5.78 -19.56
N ASP A 94 6.40 -5.30 -18.90
CA ASP A 94 6.40 -5.05 -17.46
C ASP A 94 6.13 -6.31 -16.62
N GLY A 95 6.90 -6.46 -15.54
CA GLY A 95 6.80 -7.56 -14.59
C GLY A 95 5.85 -7.33 -13.42
N ASP A 96 4.57 -7.12 -13.67
CA ASP A 96 3.61 -6.87 -12.60
C ASP A 96 3.28 -8.12 -11.76
N LEU A 97 3.13 -7.94 -10.44
CA LEU A 97 2.57 -8.92 -9.52
C LEU A 97 1.30 -8.38 -8.86
N TYR A 98 0.16 -9.06 -9.04
CA TYR A 98 -1.11 -8.71 -8.38
C TYR A 98 -1.57 -9.85 -7.46
N ILE A 99 -1.88 -9.53 -6.20
CA ILE A 99 -2.52 -10.44 -5.25
C ILE A 99 -3.91 -9.89 -4.90
N ARG A 100 -4.94 -10.70 -5.11
CA ARG A 100 -6.34 -10.33 -4.86
C ARG A 100 -6.96 -11.17 -3.77
N ASP A 101 -7.95 -10.62 -3.07
CA ASP A 101 -8.77 -11.37 -2.13
C ASP A 101 -9.86 -12.20 -2.84
N ASN A 102 -10.70 -12.87 -2.07
CA ASN A 102 -11.80 -13.71 -2.58
C ASN A 102 -13.00 -12.91 -3.14
N ALA A 103 -12.97 -11.58 -3.01
CA ALA A 103 -13.95 -10.64 -3.56
C ALA A 103 -13.37 -9.86 -4.76
N ASP A 104 -12.20 -10.28 -5.28
CA ASP A 104 -11.46 -9.65 -6.39
C ASP A 104 -10.83 -8.28 -6.06
N GLY A 105 -10.78 -7.90 -4.78
CA GLY A 105 -10.10 -6.70 -4.28
C GLY A 105 -8.58 -6.85 -4.34
N LEU A 106 -7.87 -5.83 -4.84
CA LEU A 106 -6.40 -5.82 -4.90
C LEU A 106 -5.81 -5.56 -3.52
N THR A 107 -5.05 -6.52 -2.99
CA THR A 107 -4.49 -6.47 -1.63
C THR A 107 -2.99 -6.17 -1.59
N PHE A 108 -2.26 -6.60 -2.64
CA PHE A 108 -0.85 -6.34 -2.83
C PHE A 108 -0.55 -6.24 -4.32
N LYS A 109 0.12 -5.17 -4.75
CA LYS A 109 0.62 -5.00 -6.12
C LYS A 109 2.09 -4.65 -6.10
N VAL A 110 2.86 -5.25 -6.99
CA VAL A 110 4.16 -4.73 -7.45
C VAL A 110 3.99 -4.36 -8.92
N ASP A 111 4.24 -3.10 -9.27
CA ASP A 111 4.25 -2.63 -10.65
C ASP A 111 5.67 -2.83 -11.23
N GLY A 112 5.79 -3.63 -12.28
CA GLY A 112 7.07 -3.92 -12.92
C GLY A 112 7.60 -2.78 -13.79
N GLN A 113 6.71 -1.88 -14.25
CA GLN A 113 7.09 -0.69 -15.01
C GLN A 113 7.67 0.38 -14.09
N THR A 114 6.97 0.64 -12.97
CA THR A 114 7.27 1.79 -12.09
C THR A 114 8.04 1.39 -10.84
N GLY A 115 8.02 0.12 -10.44
CA GLY A 115 8.57 -0.38 -9.19
C GLY A 115 7.69 -0.11 -7.97
N ASP A 116 6.48 0.43 -8.17
CA ASP A 116 5.56 0.78 -7.08
C ASP A 116 5.06 -0.47 -6.36
N VAL A 117 5.08 -0.45 -5.03
CA VAL A 117 4.49 -1.48 -4.19
C VAL A 117 3.30 -0.90 -3.44
N SER A 118 2.09 -1.36 -3.73
CA SER A 118 0.87 -0.94 -3.04
C SER A 118 0.29 -2.08 -2.22
N THR A 119 -0.10 -1.76 -0.97
CA THR A 119 -0.76 -2.70 -0.06
C THR A 119 -1.94 -2.02 0.61
N ASP A 120 -3.06 -2.73 0.76
CA ASP A 120 -4.30 -2.18 1.36
C ASP A 120 -4.21 -1.99 2.90
N GLY A 121 -3.04 -2.24 3.50
CA GLY A 121 -2.85 -2.36 4.96
C GLY A 121 -1.82 -1.43 5.61
N GLY A 122 -1.12 -0.59 4.85
CA GLY A 122 -0.29 0.49 5.37
C GLY A 122 1.19 0.43 5.01
N TYR A 123 1.62 1.35 4.14
CA TYR A 123 2.89 2.07 4.24
C TYR A 123 2.73 3.48 3.64
N HIS A 124 3.21 4.48 4.38
CA HIS A 124 3.42 5.89 4.00
C HIS A 124 4.52 5.97 2.94
N CYS A 125 4.46 6.72 1.84
CA CYS A 125 4.03 8.09 1.58
C CYS A 125 3.12 8.15 0.33
N GLY A 126 2.25 9.16 0.24
CA GLY A 126 1.30 9.33 -0.88
C GLY A 126 1.93 9.44 -2.30
N PRO A 127 1.12 9.65 -3.35
CA PRO A 127 1.07 8.77 -4.52
C PRO A 127 2.08 9.05 -5.65
N ASN A 128 3.21 9.74 -5.42
CA ASN A 128 4.18 10.00 -6.49
C ASN A 128 5.59 10.11 -5.94
N PHE A 129 6.32 8.99 -5.87
CA PHE A 129 7.74 9.04 -5.55
C PHE A 129 8.54 8.11 -6.47
N THR A 130 9.31 8.70 -7.39
CA THR A 130 10.15 8.01 -8.38
C THR A 130 11.64 8.19 -8.03
N CYS A 131 12.32 7.13 -7.58
CA CYS A 131 13.78 7.09 -7.52
C CYS A 131 14.34 6.66 -8.88
N GLY A 132 15.23 7.47 -9.45
CA GLY A 132 15.97 7.12 -10.67
C GLY A 132 17.01 6.00 -10.45
N VAL A 133 17.58 5.54 -11.57
CA VAL A 133 18.43 4.33 -11.77
C VAL A 133 19.67 4.19 -10.86
N PHE A 134 20.08 5.21 -10.10
CA PHE A 134 21.36 5.21 -9.34
C PHE A 134 21.25 5.16 -7.80
N GLY A 135 20.06 4.88 -7.27
CA GLY A 135 19.82 4.73 -5.83
C GLY A 135 19.49 6.06 -5.14
N CYS A 136 18.61 6.00 -4.15
CA CYS A 136 18.12 7.18 -3.44
C CYS A 136 19.23 7.73 -2.51
N THR A 137 19.53 9.02 -2.62
CA THR A 137 20.26 9.81 -1.62
C THR A 137 19.30 10.27 -0.52
N GLU A 138 19.80 10.79 0.61
CA GLU A 138 18.96 11.45 1.64
C GLU A 138 18.06 12.54 1.03
N THR A 139 18.53 13.18 -0.05
CA THR A 139 17.80 14.19 -0.85
C THR A 139 16.71 13.62 -1.76
N ASP A 140 16.78 12.34 -2.12
CA ASP A 140 15.73 11.71 -2.90
C ASP A 140 14.62 11.26 -1.98
N LEU A 141 14.93 10.64 -0.83
CA LEU A 141 13.94 10.32 0.20
C LEU A 141 13.32 11.56 0.86
N ASP A 142 13.80 12.76 0.52
CA ASP A 142 13.40 14.04 1.08
C ASP A 142 11.88 14.26 1.04
N PRO A 143 11.07 13.90 0.03
CA PRO A 143 9.61 14.06 0.10
C PRO A 143 8.92 13.16 1.13
N CYS A 144 9.58 12.09 1.58
CA CYS A 144 9.10 11.20 2.63
C CYS A 144 9.82 11.45 3.99
N LEU A 145 10.83 12.34 4.02
CA LEU A 145 11.58 12.78 5.21
C LEU A 145 11.41 14.29 5.54
N SER A 146 11.00 15.08 4.55
CA SER A 146 10.80 16.52 4.50
C SER A 146 9.90 16.87 3.28
N ASP A 147 8.59 16.70 3.42
CA ASP A 147 7.73 17.55 2.62
C ASP A 147 7.97 18.99 3.10
N ASN A 148 8.07 19.97 2.20
CA ASN A 148 8.17 21.39 2.58
C ASN A 148 6.90 21.91 3.29
N SER A 149 6.02 21.00 3.68
CA SER A 149 4.87 21.28 4.51
C SER A 149 5.27 21.15 5.97
N PRO A 150 4.63 21.91 6.84
CA PRO A 150 4.68 21.59 8.24
C PRO A 150 4.20 20.15 8.49
N ALA A 151 4.90 19.45 9.38
CA ALA A 151 4.66 18.06 9.71
C ALA A 151 4.03 17.91 11.10
N ASP A 152 3.19 16.90 11.24
CA ASP A 152 2.55 16.49 12.49
C ASP A 152 2.53 14.97 12.67
N PHE A 153 2.42 14.57 13.94
CA PHE A 153 2.09 13.21 14.33
C PHE A 153 0.62 13.17 14.73
N ALA A 154 -0.14 12.31 14.05
CA ALA A 154 -1.54 12.08 14.34
C ALA A 154 -1.84 10.63 14.70
N GLU A 155 -2.71 10.42 15.69
CA GLU A 155 -3.27 9.10 16.02
C GLU A 155 -4.67 8.98 15.40
N ILE A 156 -4.96 7.87 14.72
CA ILE A 156 -6.31 7.61 14.22
C ILE A 156 -7.20 7.14 15.37
N LEU A 157 -8.17 7.96 15.76
CA LEU A 157 -9.05 7.69 16.90
C LEU A 157 -10.54 7.71 16.51
N PRO A 158 -11.39 6.96 17.23
CA PRO A 158 -12.85 7.02 17.06
C PRO A 158 -13.39 8.43 17.28
N ALA A 159 -14.34 8.85 16.44
CA ALA A 159 -14.83 10.21 16.42
C ALA A 159 -16.32 10.30 16.07
N GLN A 160 -16.96 11.36 16.54
CA GLN A 160 -18.32 11.72 16.19
C GLN A 160 -18.40 12.19 14.73
N GLU A 161 -19.60 12.14 14.16
CA GLU A 161 -19.84 12.61 12.80
C GLU A 161 -19.77 14.14 12.68
N GLY A 162 -19.52 14.61 11.45
CA GLY A 162 -19.58 16.03 11.11
C GLY A 162 -18.36 16.85 11.50
N LEU A 163 -17.26 16.22 11.92
CA LEU A 163 -15.96 16.87 12.14
C LEU A 163 -15.27 17.20 10.82
N GLU A 164 -14.49 18.26 10.81
CA GLU A 164 -13.74 18.72 9.64
C GLU A 164 -12.27 18.99 9.97
N PRO A 165 -11.36 18.82 9.00
CA PRO A 165 -9.96 19.18 9.20
C PRO A 165 -9.76 20.60 9.72
N GLY A 166 -8.83 20.76 10.66
CA GLY A 166 -8.58 22.00 11.38
C GLY A 166 -9.53 22.27 12.55
N ASP A 167 -10.55 21.43 12.79
CA ASP A 167 -11.36 21.49 14.01
C ASP A 167 -10.50 21.20 15.23
N VAL A 168 -10.60 22.05 16.26
CA VAL A 168 -10.09 21.76 17.61
C VAL A 168 -10.98 20.69 18.26
N LEU A 169 -10.36 19.59 18.67
CA LEU A 169 -11.05 18.40 19.16
C LEU A 169 -10.89 18.20 20.66
N VAL A 170 -11.93 17.63 21.26
CA VAL A 170 -12.02 17.26 22.66
C VAL A 170 -12.35 15.78 22.80
N VAL A 171 -12.06 15.20 23.96
CA VAL A 171 -12.57 13.87 24.32
C VAL A 171 -13.97 14.00 24.93
N ALA A 172 -14.95 13.31 24.34
CA ALA A 172 -16.30 13.21 24.85
C ALA A 172 -16.40 12.16 25.98
N LEU A 173 -17.54 12.11 26.67
CA LEU A 173 -17.75 11.21 27.82
C LEU A 173 -17.68 9.71 27.42
N ASP A 174 -18.02 9.40 26.17
CA ASP A 174 -17.94 8.05 25.62
C ASP A 174 -16.53 7.69 25.09
N GLY A 175 -15.56 8.60 25.23
CA GLY A 175 -14.18 8.43 24.78
C GLY A 175 -13.94 8.72 23.30
N THR A 176 -14.98 9.11 22.54
CA THR A 176 -14.81 9.53 21.14
C THR A 176 -14.34 10.97 21.04
N LEU A 177 -13.72 11.31 19.92
CA LEU A 177 -13.39 12.69 19.59
C LEU A 177 -14.65 13.45 19.18
N ALA A 178 -14.80 14.64 19.73
CA ALA A 178 -15.87 15.57 19.42
C ALA A 178 -15.31 16.96 19.13
N ARG A 179 -16.12 17.80 18.48
CA ARG A 179 -15.79 19.20 18.24
C ARG A 179 -15.80 19.95 19.57
N SER A 180 -14.77 20.74 19.84
CA SER A 180 -14.79 21.68 20.98
C SER A 180 -15.94 22.68 20.86
N SER A 181 -16.50 23.11 21.99
CA SER A 181 -17.62 24.05 22.02
C SER A 181 -17.59 25.04 23.18
N GLU A 182 -16.57 24.97 24.03
CA GLU A 182 -16.43 25.84 25.20
C GLU A 182 -15.09 26.58 25.19
N SER A 183 -15.11 27.83 25.67
CA SER A 183 -13.90 28.61 25.92
C SER A 183 -13.03 27.92 26.97
N HIS A 184 -11.74 27.76 26.70
CA HIS A 184 -10.78 27.09 27.59
C HIS A 184 -11.20 25.66 27.99
N GLN A 185 -11.83 24.93 27.07
CA GLN A 185 -12.33 23.59 27.37
C GLN A 185 -11.21 22.63 27.82
N PRO A 186 -11.27 22.08 29.05
CA PRO A 186 -10.17 21.30 29.63
C PRO A 186 -10.04 19.88 29.06
N THR A 187 -11.02 19.42 28.29
CA THR A 187 -11.00 18.12 27.62
C THR A 187 -10.42 18.19 26.21
N VAL A 188 -9.78 19.29 25.84
CA VAL A 188 -9.10 19.45 24.54
C VAL A 188 -7.94 18.47 24.43
N VAL A 189 -7.81 17.83 23.27
CA VAL A 189 -6.84 16.75 23.05
C VAL A 189 -6.06 16.88 21.75
N GLY A 190 -6.32 17.92 20.96
CA GLY A 190 -5.58 18.19 19.73
C GLY A 190 -6.45 18.80 18.65
N VAL A 191 -6.02 18.61 17.41
CA VAL A 191 -6.70 19.16 16.22
C VAL A 191 -6.90 18.05 15.20
N TYR A 192 -8.00 18.09 14.46
CA TYR A 192 -8.16 17.22 13.28
C TYR A 192 -7.09 17.58 12.24
N SER A 193 -6.11 16.71 12.05
CA SER A 193 -5.07 16.87 11.02
C SER A 193 -5.64 16.85 9.60
N THR A 194 -5.18 17.78 8.76
CA THR A 194 -5.50 17.79 7.33
C THR A 194 -4.70 16.75 6.57
N ARG A 195 -3.42 16.56 6.93
CA ARG A 195 -2.49 15.73 6.19
C ARG A 195 -1.31 15.31 7.07
N PRO A 196 -1.49 14.29 7.92
CA PRO A 196 -0.46 13.87 8.87
C PRO A 196 0.77 13.25 8.19
N SER A 197 1.96 13.67 8.62
CA SER A 197 3.23 13.09 8.14
C SER A 197 3.53 11.75 8.81
N TYR A 198 3.18 11.62 10.09
CA TYR A 198 3.28 10.36 10.83
C TYR A 198 1.90 9.97 11.38
N VAL A 199 1.47 8.74 11.13
CA VAL A 199 0.16 8.25 11.57
C VAL A 199 0.29 7.01 12.43
N GLY A 200 -0.18 7.09 13.67
CA GLY A 200 -0.45 5.92 14.51
C GLY A 200 -1.80 5.30 14.19
N SER A 201 -1.91 3.97 14.30
CA SER A 201 -3.11 3.20 13.92
C SER A 201 -3.57 3.41 12.46
N ALA A 202 -2.63 3.55 11.53
CA ALA A 202 -2.88 3.86 10.11
C ALA A 202 -3.85 2.90 9.39
N TYR A 203 -3.98 1.65 9.84
CA TYR A 203 -4.98 0.69 9.31
C TYR A 203 -6.44 1.15 9.47
N ARG A 204 -6.71 2.16 10.32
CA ARG A 204 -8.02 2.82 10.49
C ARG A 204 -8.19 4.07 9.61
N LEU A 205 -7.14 4.54 8.94
CA LEU A 205 -7.19 5.76 8.14
C LEU A 205 -8.23 5.60 7.02
N GLY A 206 -9.09 6.61 6.85
CA GLY A 206 -10.19 6.58 5.87
C GLY A 206 -11.40 5.73 6.26
N GLN A 207 -11.36 5.00 7.38
CA GLN A 207 -12.53 4.28 7.87
C GLN A 207 -13.58 5.26 8.43
N PRO A 208 -14.89 5.04 8.16
CA PRO A 208 -15.95 5.85 8.74
C PRO A 208 -15.91 5.85 10.28
N GLY A 209 -16.09 7.03 10.88
CA GLY A 209 -16.09 7.19 12.34
C GLY A 209 -14.69 7.26 12.97
N TYR A 210 -13.63 7.40 12.18
CA TYR A 210 -12.27 7.60 12.65
C TYR A 210 -11.66 8.86 12.03
N VAL A 211 -10.88 9.62 12.82
CA VAL A 211 -10.17 10.82 12.34
C VAL A 211 -8.72 10.85 12.83
N PRO A 212 -7.79 11.40 12.04
CA PRO A 212 -6.43 11.70 12.49
C PRO A 212 -6.42 12.89 13.46
N LEU A 213 -6.11 12.61 14.72
CA LEU A 213 -5.91 13.61 15.76
C LEU A 213 -4.43 13.99 15.83
N ALA A 214 -4.09 15.19 15.38
CA ALA A 214 -2.78 15.78 15.58
C ALA A 214 -2.58 16.11 17.08
N VAL A 215 -1.56 15.50 17.68
CA VAL A 215 -1.18 15.75 19.08
C VAL A 215 0.11 16.55 19.21
N VAL A 216 0.93 16.57 18.16
CA VAL A 216 2.16 17.37 18.07
C VAL A 216 2.50 17.67 16.61
N GLY A 217 3.05 18.85 16.37
CA GLY A 217 3.50 19.29 15.06
C GLY A 217 2.81 20.55 14.61
N ILE A 218 2.92 20.88 13.33
CA ILE A 218 2.34 22.11 12.81
C ILE A 218 1.13 21.77 11.95
N VAL A 219 -0.01 22.37 12.27
CA VAL A 219 -1.31 22.05 11.69
C VAL A 219 -2.03 23.34 11.30
N PRO A 220 -2.74 23.37 10.16
CA PRO A 220 -3.72 24.41 9.86
C PRO A 220 -4.92 24.27 10.81
N VAL A 221 -5.16 25.27 11.65
CA VAL A 221 -6.22 25.26 12.68
C VAL A 221 -7.24 26.34 12.39
N LYS A 222 -8.52 26.01 12.53
CA LYS A 222 -9.60 27.00 12.54
C LYS A 222 -9.46 27.87 13.78
N ALA A 223 -9.42 29.18 13.61
CA ALA A 223 -9.19 30.12 14.70
C ALA A 223 -10.22 31.26 14.70
N SER A 224 -10.52 31.77 15.89
CA SER A 224 -11.45 32.86 16.18
C SER A 224 -10.72 33.96 16.95
N ALA A 225 -10.96 35.21 16.55
CA ALA A 225 -10.46 36.41 17.22
C ALA A 225 -11.38 36.87 18.38
N GLU A 226 -12.27 35.99 18.89
CA GLU A 226 -13.24 36.33 19.94
C GLU A 226 -12.58 36.75 21.27
N ASN A 227 -11.38 36.25 21.57
CA ASN A 227 -10.57 36.67 22.73
C ASN A 227 -9.44 37.63 22.33
N GLY A 228 -9.65 38.39 21.25
CA GLY A 228 -8.69 39.35 20.69
C GLY A 228 -7.92 38.81 19.49
N SER A 229 -7.17 39.72 18.83
CA SER A 229 -6.34 39.37 17.69
C SER A 229 -5.22 38.39 18.08
N ILE A 230 -4.98 37.43 17.21
CA ILE A 230 -3.94 36.41 17.35
C ILE A 230 -2.70 36.89 16.60
N GLN A 231 -1.56 36.85 17.28
CA GLN A 231 -0.26 37.15 16.71
C GLN A 231 0.66 35.92 16.83
N PRO A 232 1.64 35.74 15.94
CA PRO A 232 2.61 34.67 16.05
C PRO A 232 3.27 34.65 17.44
N GLY A 233 3.31 33.46 18.06
CA GLY A 233 3.81 33.24 19.40
C GLY A 233 2.75 33.27 20.51
N ASP A 234 1.54 33.76 20.23
CA ASP A 234 0.42 33.68 21.19
C ASP A 234 0.08 32.22 21.50
N LEU A 235 -0.16 31.92 22.77
CA LEU A 235 -0.74 30.64 23.18
C LEU A 235 -2.19 30.58 22.73
N LEU A 236 -2.64 29.39 22.31
CA LEU A 236 -4.00 29.16 21.84
C LEU A 236 -4.71 28.12 22.72
N VAL A 237 -6.01 28.36 22.94
CA VAL A 237 -6.94 27.51 23.68
C VAL A 237 -8.21 27.30 22.85
N ALA A 238 -9.07 26.36 23.24
CA ALA A 238 -10.39 26.20 22.61
C ALA A 238 -11.26 27.46 22.81
N SER A 239 -12.02 27.82 21.78
CA SER A 239 -12.93 28.96 21.78
C SER A 239 -14.39 28.55 22.00
N ALA A 240 -15.25 29.49 22.35
CA ALA A 240 -16.69 29.26 22.38
C ALA A 240 -17.28 29.10 20.96
N THR A 241 -16.59 29.58 19.92
CA THR A 241 -16.90 29.24 18.53
C THR A 241 -16.54 27.78 18.27
N PRO A 242 -17.51 26.90 17.93
CA PRO A 242 -17.24 25.47 17.88
C PRO A 242 -16.10 25.08 16.93
N GLY A 243 -15.20 24.21 17.39
CA GLY A 243 -14.07 23.71 16.61
C GLY A 243 -12.97 24.74 16.35
N HIS A 244 -13.05 25.94 16.92
CA HIS A 244 -12.04 26.97 16.71
C HIS A 244 -11.13 27.14 17.93
N ALA A 245 -9.86 27.45 17.67
CA ALA A 245 -8.93 27.96 18.66
C ALA A 245 -9.10 29.49 18.81
N MET A 246 -8.68 30.04 19.94
CA MET A 246 -8.59 31.49 20.16
C MET A 246 -7.34 31.81 21.00
N LYS A 247 -6.99 33.09 21.06
CA LYS A 247 -5.92 33.56 21.95
C LYS A 247 -6.19 33.20 23.41
N ALA A 248 -5.18 32.64 24.07
CA ALA A 248 -5.21 32.32 25.49
C ALA A 248 -5.06 33.59 26.36
N ASP A 249 -5.62 33.53 27.57
CA ASP A 249 -5.32 34.52 28.61
C ASP A 249 -3.85 34.45 29.06
N PRO A 250 -3.31 35.46 29.77
CA PRO A 250 -1.89 35.47 30.19
C PRO A 250 -1.47 34.29 31.08
N ASN A 251 -2.41 33.59 31.70
CA ASN A 251 -2.16 32.43 32.55
C ASN A 251 -3.28 31.39 32.36
N PRO A 252 -3.32 30.70 31.20
CA PRO A 252 -4.38 29.75 30.90
C PRO A 252 -4.26 28.54 31.84
N PRO A 253 -5.38 27.88 32.20
CA PRO A 253 -5.33 26.67 33.00
C PRO A 253 -4.50 25.57 32.32
N GLN A 254 -3.81 24.76 33.13
CA GLN A 254 -3.08 23.61 32.60
C GLN A 254 -4.05 22.64 31.90
N GLY A 255 -3.62 22.06 30.79
CA GLY A 255 -4.44 21.15 29.98
C GLY A 255 -5.42 21.83 29.02
N THR A 256 -5.51 23.17 28.98
CA THR A 256 -6.36 23.87 27.99
C THR A 256 -5.60 24.38 26.78
N VAL A 257 -4.26 24.41 26.85
CA VAL A 257 -3.40 24.96 25.80
C VAL A 257 -3.24 23.93 24.69
N ILE A 258 -3.63 24.33 23.48
CA ILE A 258 -3.50 23.52 22.25
C ILE A 258 -2.08 23.66 21.69
N GLY A 259 -1.55 24.89 21.69
CA GLY A 259 -0.29 25.19 21.04
C GLY A 259 0.01 26.69 20.95
N LYS A 260 0.92 27.04 20.03
CA LYS A 260 1.28 28.42 19.71
C LYS A 260 0.96 28.78 18.28
N ALA A 261 0.40 29.97 18.09
CA ALA A 261 0.16 30.52 16.78
C ALA A 261 1.47 30.71 16.01
N LEU A 262 1.50 30.28 14.75
CA LEU A 262 2.53 30.62 13.78
C LEU A 262 2.01 31.64 12.75
N GLY A 263 0.70 31.70 12.56
CA GLY A 263 0.01 32.73 11.77
C GLY A 263 -0.68 33.80 12.62
N ALA A 264 -1.03 34.92 11.99
CA ALA A 264 -1.80 36.00 12.60
C ALA A 264 -3.29 35.93 12.18
N LEU A 265 -4.18 36.42 13.05
CA LEU A 265 -5.60 36.62 12.75
C LEU A 265 -6.09 37.89 13.46
N GLU A 266 -6.45 38.92 12.71
CA GLU A 266 -6.86 40.21 13.29
C GLU A 266 -8.31 40.21 13.79
N GLU A 267 -9.25 39.66 13.02
CA GLU A 267 -10.69 39.71 13.32
C GLU A 267 -11.44 38.48 12.80
N ARG A 268 -12.62 38.22 13.37
CA ARG A 268 -13.56 37.16 12.97
C ARG A 268 -12.93 35.76 13.07
N THR A 269 -13.16 34.91 12.08
CA THR A 269 -12.63 33.55 11.99
C THR A 269 -11.76 33.37 10.76
N GLY A 270 -10.83 32.42 10.83
CA GLY A 270 -9.93 32.07 9.73
C GLY A 270 -9.20 30.75 9.98
N ILE A 271 -8.28 30.40 9.10
CA ILE A 271 -7.36 29.27 9.29
C ILE A 271 -5.97 29.85 9.48
N ILE A 272 -5.26 29.42 10.52
CA ILE A 272 -3.87 29.81 10.78
C ILE A 272 -3.02 28.56 11.07
N GLU A 273 -1.73 28.63 10.75
CA GLU A 273 -0.77 27.61 11.16
C GLU A 273 -0.54 27.71 12.68
N VAL A 274 -0.55 26.55 13.35
CA VAL A 274 -0.32 26.43 14.79
C VAL A 274 0.68 25.32 15.04
N LEU A 275 1.71 25.61 15.84
CA LEU A 275 2.52 24.56 16.45
C LEU A 275 1.71 23.95 17.59
N VAL A 276 1.07 22.81 17.34
CA VAL A 276 0.38 21.98 18.32
C VAL A 276 1.40 21.36 19.27
N MET A 277 1.19 21.60 20.56
CA MET A 277 2.07 21.15 21.65
C MET A 277 1.26 21.06 22.93
N LEU A 278 0.44 20.02 23.06
CA LEU A 278 -0.42 19.82 24.24
C LEU A 278 0.44 19.76 25.51
N GLN A 279 0.09 20.56 26.53
CA GLN A 279 0.86 20.75 27.78
C GLN A 279 0.08 20.35 29.04
#